data_AF-A0AAE2W1U1-F1
#
_entry.id   AF-A0AAE2W1U1-F1
#
_cell.length_a   1.000
_cell.length_b   1.000
_cell.length_c   1.000
_cell.angle_alpha   90.00
_cell.angle_beta   90.00
_cell.angle_gamma   90.00
#
_symmetry.space_group_name_H-M   'P 1'
#
loop_
_entity.id
_entity.type
_entity.pdbx_description
1 polymer ?
#
loop_
_entity_poly.entity_id
_entity_poly.type
_entity_poly.pdbx_seq_one_letter_code
_entity_poly.pdbx_strand_id
1 'polypeptide(L)'
;MIEFFEVMFRALTGLKLTFPTLISLAVFFAAGYYFAATTKRLNPIKAIFALLLAYIIAAVLSGLLGVYTLAVVLGFLSNQGVFLARVLFWAESLTEILFVMRHRMAYEDIRREEGESHERAKPEAPRPPPNRPKTKQNAGSEQSFGAGSKAHGDRQSGDWKPGPGKSQADIDRCLRILELEAGRTHTQKEIKKAYRRLAMIHHPDLPTGSHDAFVKLGMALDYLTKHMAA
;
A
#
# COMPACT_ATOMS: atom_id res chain seq x y z
N MET A 1 -22.56 -7.46 -35.83
CA MET A 1 -21.69 -7.12 -34.68
C MET A 1 -20.29 -6.74 -35.15
N ILE A 2 -19.54 -7.63 -35.82
CA ILE A 2 -18.16 -7.33 -36.28
C ILE A 2 -18.08 -6.12 -37.24
N GLU A 3 -18.99 -6.01 -38.21
CA GLU A 3 -19.00 -4.87 -39.15
C GLU A 3 -19.26 -3.52 -38.47
N PHE A 4 -20.08 -3.49 -37.42
CA PHE A 4 -20.32 -2.28 -36.63
C PHE A 4 -19.02 -1.81 -35.95
N PHE A 5 -18.26 -2.74 -35.37
CA PHE A 5 -16.97 -2.42 -34.75
C PHE A 5 -15.93 -1.98 -35.78
N GLU A 6 -15.90 -2.58 -36.96
CA GLU A 6 -14.99 -2.17 -38.04
C GLU A 6 -15.29 -0.75 -38.52
N VAL A 7 -16.57 -0.42 -38.75
CA VAL A 7 -16.99 0.92 -39.16
C VAL A 7 -16.67 1.96 -38.08
N MET A 8 -16.97 1.65 -36.82
CA MET A 8 -16.68 2.53 -35.69
C MET A 8 -15.16 2.73 -35.49
N PHE A 9 -14.38 1.64 -35.56
CA PHE A 9 -12.92 1.70 -35.45
C PHE A 9 -12.33 2.55 -36.57
N ARG A 10 -12.76 2.35 -37.81
CA ARG A 10 -12.31 3.13 -38.97
C ARG A 10 -12.67 4.60 -38.85
N ALA A 11 -13.87 4.93 -38.33
CA ALA A 11 -14.29 6.30 -38.09
C ALA A 11 -13.43 7.00 -37.01
N LEU A 12 -13.03 6.28 -35.96
CA LEU A 12 -12.23 6.82 -34.87
C LEU A 12 -10.73 6.90 -35.17
N THR A 13 -10.22 5.98 -35.97
CA THR A 13 -8.77 5.76 -36.12
C THR A 13 -8.24 6.04 -37.52
N GLY A 14 -9.13 6.14 -38.51
CA GLY A 14 -8.77 6.20 -39.93
C GLY A 14 -8.26 4.87 -40.51
N LEU A 15 -8.11 3.82 -39.70
CA LEU A 15 -7.55 2.53 -40.09
C LEU A 15 -8.66 1.50 -40.37
N LYS A 16 -8.43 0.62 -41.35
CA LYS A 16 -9.25 -0.59 -41.50
C LYS A 16 -8.87 -1.60 -40.43
N LEU A 17 -9.86 -2.24 -39.81
CA LEU A 17 -9.65 -3.27 -38.80
C LEU A 17 -9.31 -4.61 -39.46
N THR A 18 -8.09 -4.71 -39.98
CA THR A 18 -7.56 -5.92 -40.62
C THR A 18 -6.72 -6.76 -39.65
N PHE A 19 -6.49 -8.04 -39.97
CA PHE A 19 -5.57 -8.88 -39.20
C PHE A 19 -4.18 -8.26 -39.02
N PRO A 20 -3.51 -7.72 -40.08
CA PRO A 20 -2.23 -7.04 -39.93
C PRO A 20 -2.27 -5.84 -38.97
N THR A 21 -3.31 -5.02 -39.02
CA THR A 21 -3.46 -3.87 -38.12
C THR A 21 -3.72 -4.28 -36.67
N LEU A 22 -4.41 -5.42 -36.45
CA LEU A 22 -4.58 -5.97 -35.10
C LEU A 22 -3.26 -6.50 -34.54
N ILE A 23 -2.48 -7.21 -35.37
CA ILE A 23 -1.16 -7.72 -34.98
C ILE A 23 -0.23 -6.56 -34.64
N SER A 24 -0.17 -5.52 -35.47
CA SER A 24 0.66 -4.35 -35.18
C SER A 24 0.24 -3.65 -33.89
N LEU A 25 -1.06 -3.42 -33.66
CA LEU A 25 -1.55 -2.85 -32.40
C LEU A 25 -1.18 -3.72 -31.19
N ALA A 26 -1.30 -5.03 -31.29
CA ALA A 26 -0.90 -5.95 -30.22
C ALA A 26 0.61 -5.89 -29.94
N VAL A 27 1.45 -5.78 -30.98
CA VAL A 27 2.90 -5.61 -30.84
C VAL A 27 3.24 -4.29 -30.14
N PHE A 28 2.61 -3.18 -30.54
CA PHE A 28 2.81 -1.88 -29.89
C PHE A 28 2.30 -1.85 -28.45
N PHE A 29 1.17 -2.50 -28.17
CA PHE A 29 0.69 -2.70 -26.80
C PHE A 29 1.69 -3.52 -25.96
N ALA A 30 2.18 -4.65 -26.49
CA ALA A 30 3.17 -5.47 -25.83
C ALA A 30 4.47 -4.69 -25.57
N ALA A 31 4.93 -3.89 -26.54
CA ALA A 31 6.09 -3.03 -26.37
C ALA A 31 5.89 -2.05 -25.21
N GLY A 32 4.74 -1.39 -25.11
CA GLY A 32 4.39 -0.53 -23.98
C GLY A 32 4.36 -1.27 -22.64
N TYR A 33 3.78 -2.49 -22.63
CA TYR A 33 3.70 -3.34 -21.44
C TYR A 33 5.09 -3.79 -20.94
N TYR A 34 5.95 -4.28 -21.85
CA TYR A 34 7.30 -4.69 -21.53
C TYR A 34 8.16 -3.51 -21.10
N PHE A 35 8.00 -2.36 -21.75
CA PHE A 35 8.64 -1.13 -21.33
C PHE A 35 8.24 -0.78 -19.89
N ALA A 36 6.94 -0.78 -19.57
CA ALA A 36 6.48 -0.60 -18.20
C ALA A 36 7.03 -1.63 -17.21
N ALA A 37 7.28 -2.88 -17.66
CA ALA A 37 7.84 -3.92 -16.81
C ALA A 37 9.31 -3.62 -16.47
N THR A 38 10.08 -3.15 -17.45
CA THR A 38 11.48 -2.72 -17.24
C THR A 38 11.58 -1.46 -16.39
N THR A 39 10.59 -0.56 -16.43
CA THR A 39 10.58 0.65 -15.59
C THR A 39 10.17 0.40 -14.15
N LYS A 40 9.74 -0.80 -13.75
CA LYS A 40 9.37 -1.11 -12.34
C LYS A 40 10.52 -0.90 -11.36
N ARG A 41 11.78 -1.00 -11.82
CA ARG A 41 12.99 -0.79 -11.01
C ARG A 41 13.61 0.61 -11.17
N LEU A 42 13.08 1.43 -12.06
CA LEU A 42 13.61 2.78 -12.29
C LEU A 42 12.92 3.77 -11.35
N ASN A 43 13.69 4.74 -10.85
CA ASN A 43 13.11 5.88 -10.12
C ASN A 43 11.98 6.50 -10.94
N PRO A 44 10.84 6.89 -10.34
CA PRO A 44 9.68 7.38 -11.06
C PRO A 44 9.97 8.62 -11.90
N ILE A 45 10.92 9.47 -11.48
CA ILE A 45 11.40 10.59 -12.29
C ILE A 45 11.99 10.08 -13.61
N LYS A 46 12.80 9.02 -13.57
CA LYS A 46 13.35 8.37 -14.76
C LYS A 46 12.24 7.70 -15.58
N ALA A 47 11.20 7.15 -14.94
CA ALA A 47 10.04 6.60 -15.64
C ALA A 47 9.22 7.67 -16.37
N ILE A 48 9.06 8.87 -15.78
CA ILE A 48 8.42 10.03 -16.41
C ILE A 48 9.25 10.52 -17.59
N PHE A 49 10.57 10.65 -17.44
CA PHE A 49 11.45 11.01 -18.57
C PHE A 49 11.45 9.93 -19.65
N ALA A 50 11.41 8.66 -19.29
CA ALA A 50 11.32 7.56 -20.23
C ALA A 50 9.97 7.55 -20.98
N LEU A 51 8.87 7.90 -20.30
CA LEU A 51 7.57 8.11 -20.92
C LEU A 51 7.53 9.34 -21.82
N LEU A 52 8.13 10.45 -21.40
CA LEU A 52 8.23 11.67 -22.20
C LEU A 52 9.05 11.39 -23.47
N LEU A 53 10.17 10.68 -23.33
CA LEU A 53 11.01 10.27 -24.44
C LEU A 53 10.28 9.28 -25.36
N ALA A 54 9.57 8.29 -24.80
CA ALA A 54 8.74 7.38 -25.58
C ALA A 54 7.59 8.12 -26.29
N TYR A 55 7.00 9.13 -25.66
CA TYR A 55 5.98 10.00 -26.25
C TYR A 55 6.56 10.85 -27.38
N ILE A 56 7.75 11.44 -27.21
CA ILE A 56 8.43 12.21 -28.26
C ILE A 56 8.80 11.30 -29.44
N ILE A 57 9.37 10.13 -29.17
CA ILE A 57 9.66 9.12 -30.20
C ILE A 57 8.37 8.70 -30.90
N ALA A 58 7.31 8.41 -30.15
CA ALA A 58 6.01 8.06 -30.71
C ALA A 58 5.38 9.21 -31.49
N ALA A 59 5.53 10.47 -31.09
CA ALA A 59 5.02 11.65 -31.78
C ALA A 59 5.77 11.92 -33.09
N VAL A 60 7.10 11.72 -33.08
CA VAL A 60 7.94 11.79 -34.28
C VAL A 60 7.61 10.63 -35.25
N LEU A 61 7.32 9.44 -34.74
CA LEU A 61 6.80 8.33 -35.54
C LEU A 61 5.31 8.50 -35.92
N SER A 62 4.53 9.30 -35.18
CA SER A 62 3.08 9.48 -35.39
C SER A 62 2.73 10.53 -36.43
N GLY A 63 3.69 10.99 -37.22
CA GLY A 63 3.39 11.69 -38.47
C GLY A 63 2.43 10.92 -39.39
N LEU A 64 2.18 9.62 -39.12
CA LEU A 64 1.12 8.86 -39.80
C LEU A 64 -0.01 8.27 -38.94
N LEU A 65 0.15 7.78 -37.70
CA LEU A 65 -0.93 7.00 -37.05
C LEU A 65 -0.94 7.08 -35.51
N GLY A 66 -1.66 8.05 -34.94
CA GLY A 66 -1.81 8.27 -33.48
C GLY A 66 -2.43 7.10 -32.68
N VAL A 67 -3.01 6.13 -33.38
CA VAL A 67 -3.59 4.90 -32.83
C VAL A 67 -2.53 4.00 -32.20
N TYR A 68 -1.34 3.95 -32.79
CA TYR A 68 -0.23 3.16 -32.24
C TYR A 68 0.35 3.79 -30.97
N THR A 69 0.43 5.13 -30.92
CA THR A 69 0.78 5.86 -29.70
C THR A 69 -0.19 5.52 -28.57
N LEU A 70 -1.50 5.50 -28.86
CA LEU A 70 -2.52 5.09 -27.89
C LEU A 70 -2.29 3.65 -27.42
N ALA A 71 -2.01 2.71 -28.33
CA ALA A 71 -1.76 1.30 -27.98
C ALA A 71 -0.54 1.14 -27.05
N VAL A 72 0.56 1.86 -27.31
CA VAL A 72 1.75 1.85 -26.44
C VAL A 72 1.42 2.43 -25.05
N VAL A 73 0.71 3.57 -24.99
CA VAL A 73 0.32 4.20 -23.73
C VAL A 73 -0.61 3.28 -22.93
N LEU A 74 -1.59 2.65 -23.58
CA LEU A 74 -2.47 1.67 -22.95
C LEU A 74 -1.69 0.44 -22.46
N GLY A 75 -0.73 -0.06 -23.24
CA GLY A 75 0.17 -1.14 -22.83
C GLY A 75 0.96 -0.78 -21.58
N PHE A 76 1.54 0.42 -21.57
CA PHE A 76 2.28 0.92 -20.42
C PHE A 76 1.40 1.07 -19.16
N LEU A 77 0.25 1.73 -19.33
CA LEU A 77 -0.71 1.96 -18.26
C LEU A 77 -1.35 0.66 -17.78
N SER A 78 -1.50 -0.38 -18.59
CA SER A 78 -2.07 -1.66 -18.13
C SER A 78 -1.21 -2.31 -17.04
N ASN A 79 0.11 -2.16 -17.13
CA ASN A 79 1.05 -2.76 -16.18
C ASN A 79 1.28 -1.87 -14.95
N GLN A 80 1.21 -0.54 -15.10
CA GLN A 80 1.33 0.42 -13.99
C GLN A 80 -0.03 0.75 -13.34
N GLY A 81 -1.13 0.47 -14.02
CA GLY A 81 -2.47 0.95 -13.69
C GLY A 81 -3.00 0.39 -12.39
N VAL A 82 -2.64 -0.84 -12.02
CA VAL A 82 -3.00 -1.40 -10.71
C VAL A 82 -2.31 -0.62 -9.59
N PHE A 83 -1.05 -0.22 -9.77
CA PHE A 83 -0.34 0.61 -8.81
C PHE A 83 -0.93 2.03 -8.78
N LEU A 84 -1.10 2.68 -9.93
CA LEU A 84 -1.70 4.03 -9.97
C LEU A 84 -3.10 4.06 -9.37
N ALA A 85 -3.97 3.11 -9.70
CA ALA A 85 -5.29 3.01 -9.10
C ALA A 85 -5.20 2.84 -7.59
N ARG A 86 -4.31 1.94 -7.11
CA ARG A 86 -4.07 1.74 -5.68
C ARG A 86 -3.59 3.01 -4.96
N VAL A 87 -2.73 3.80 -5.59
CA VAL A 87 -2.23 5.07 -5.05
C VAL A 87 -3.32 6.14 -5.07
N LEU A 88 -4.05 6.28 -6.17
CA LEU A 88 -5.14 7.26 -6.30
C LEU A 88 -6.29 7.02 -5.33
N PHE A 89 -6.61 5.76 -5.02
CA PHE A 89 -7.62 5.44 -4.00
C PHE A 89 -7.10 5.56 -2.56
N TRP A 90 -5.79 5.52 -2.35
CA TRP A 90 -5.18 5.63 -1.02
C TRP A 90 -4.87 7.08 -0.64
N ALA A 91 -4.33 7.85 -1.59
CA ALA A 91 -3.90 9.22 -1.36
C ALA A 91 -5.09 10.18 -1.34
N GLU A 92 -5.16 11.03 -0.32
CA GLU A 92 -6.15 12.12 -0.22
C GLU A 92 -5.58 13.45 -0.76
N SER A 93 -4.28 13.52 -1.03
CA SER A 93 -3.58 14.74 -1.44
C SER A 93 -2.49 14.51 -2.50
N LEU A 94 -2.19 15.54 -3.29
CA LEU A 94 -1.09 15.50 -4.27
C LEU A 94 0.28 15.28 -3.60
N THR A 95 0.46 15.77 -2.37
CA THR A 95 1.67 15.56 -1.57
C THR A 95 1.86 14.10 -1.18
N GLU A 96 0.78 13.38 -0.87
CA GLU A 96 0.81 11.94 -0.63
C GLU A 96 1.15 11.17 -1.90
N ILE A 97 0.58 11.56 -3.05
CA ILE A 97 0.94 10.95 -4.34
C ILE A 97 2.42 11.13 -4.63
N LEU A 98 2.95 12.36 -4.46
CA LEU A 98 4.38 12.63 -4.67
C LEU A 98 5.26 11.85 -3.69
N PHE A 99 4.85 11.73 -2.42
CA PHE A 99 5.55 10.92 -1.44
C PHE A 99 5.60 9.46 -1.86
N VAL A 100 4.46 8.86 -2.22
CA VAL A 100 4.37 7.44 -2.63
C VAL A 100 5.23 7.18 -3.85
N MET A 101 5.25 8.13 -4.78
CA MET A 101 6.13 8.04 -5.94
C MET A 101 7.59 8.02 -5.48
N ARG A 102 8.01 8.93 -4.60
CA ARG A 102 9.40 9.02 -4.13
C ARG A 102 9.83 7.85 -3.22
N HIS A 103 8.93 7.37 -2.36
CA HIS A 103 9.19 6.42 -1.28
C HIS A 103 8.29 5.19 -1.40
N ARG A 104 8.36 4.52 -2.54
CA ARG A 104 7.48 3.40 -2.88
C ARG A 104 7.53 2.24 -1.87
N MET A 105 8.70 1.90 -1.36
CA MET A 105 8.85 0.83 -0.35
C MET A 105 8.12 1.19 0.95
N ALA A 106 8.38 2.39 1.47
CA ALA A 106 7.69 2.90 2.66
C ALA A 106 6.17 2.95 2.49
N TYR A 107 5.68 3.31 1.31
CA TYR A 107 4.25 3.26 1.01
C TYR A 107 3.68 1.84 1.08
N GLU A 108 4.35 0.86 0.48
CA GLU A 108 3.87 -0.52 0.48
C GLU A 108 3.84 -1.09 1.91
N ASP A 109 4.81 -0.75 2.76
CA ASP A 109 4.86 -1.16 4.16
C ASP A 109 3.75 -0.52 5.00
N ILE A 110 3.58 0.81 4.93
CA ILE A 110 2.50 1.54 5.64
C ILE A 110 1.13 0.98 5.25
N ARG A 111 0.92 0.72 3.95
CA ARG A 111 -0.34 0.17 3.45
C ARG A 111 -0.57 -1.26 3.94
N ARG A 112 0.48 -2.06 4.05
CA ARG A 112 0.39 -3.44 4.55
C ARG A 112 -0.02 -3.46 6.01
N GLU A 113 0.58 -2.61 6.85
CA GLU A 113 0.21 -2.47 8.26
C GLU A 113 -1.25 -2.04 8.42
N GLU A 114 -1.73 -1.04 7.66
CA GLU A 114 -3.14 -0.64 7.67
C GLU A 114 -4.10 -1.77 7.32
N GLY A 115 -3.70 -2.63 6.37
CA GLY A 115 -4.50 -3.79 5.94
C GLY A 115 -4.56 -4.86 7.02
N GLU A 116 -3.40 -5.20 7.61
CA GLU A 116 -3.32 -6.23 8.65
C GLU A 116 -4.09 -5.85 9.91
N SER A 117 -4.01 -4.59 10.36
CA SER A 117 -4.81 -4.14 11.52
C SER A 117 -6.31 -4.23 11.27
N HIS A 118 -6.76 -3.98 10.03
CA HIS A 118 -8.17 -4.12 9.68
C HIS A 118 -8.63 -5.59 9.63
N GLU A 119 -7.77 -6.51 9.21
CA GLU A 119 -8.08 -7.95 9.24
C GLU A 119 -8.11 -8.50 10.66
N ARG A 120 -7.20 -8.07 11.54
CA ARG A 120 -7.16 -8.46 12.95
C ARG A 120 -8.33 -7.90 13.78
N ALA A 121 -8.91 -6.77 13.35
CA ALA A 121 -10.08 -6.18 13.99
C ALA A 121 -11.41 -6.86 13.61
N LYS A 122 -11.44 -7.72 12.57
CA LYS A 122 -12.63 -8.53 12.30
C LYS A 122 -12.77 -9.59 13.39
N PRO A 123 -13.95 -9.74 14.02
CA PRO A 123 -14.17 -10.81 14.98
C PRO A 123 -13.96 -12.14 14.28
N GLU A 124 -12.91 -12.87 14.67
CA GLU A 124 -12.67 -14.23 14.21
C GLU A 124 -13.88 -15.08 14.58
N ALA A 125 -14.62 -15.54 13.57
CA ALA A 125 -15.52 -16.66 13.76
C ALA A 125 -14.69 -17.82 14.37
N PRO A 126 -15.20 -18.55 15.37
CA PRO A 126 -14.44 -19.59 16.05
C PRO A 126 -13.88 -20.56 15.03
N ARG A 127 -12.56 -20.55 14.82
CA ARG A 127 -11.93 -21.56 13.98
C ARG A 127 -12.14 -22.91 14.69
N PRO A 128 -12.71 -23.93 14.04
CA PRO A 128 -12.76 -25.25 14.63
C PRO A 128 -11.31 -25.67 14.97
N PRO A 129 -11.08 -26.25 16.16
CA PRO A 129 -9.73 -26.57 16.60
C PRO A 129 -9.06 -27.46 15.55
N PRO A 130 -7.78 -27.20 15.21
CA PRO A 130 -7.07 -28.04 14.27
C PRO A 130 -7.01 -29.46 14.85
N ASN A 131 -7.56 -30.42 14.11
CA ASN A 131 -7.42 -31.85 14.38
C ASN A 131 -5.93 -32.21 14.31
N ARG A 132 -5.25 -32.13 15.46
CA ARG A 132 -3.85 -32.55 15.60
C ARG A 132 -3.85 -34.03 15.99
N PRO A 133 -3.34 -34.95 15.15
CA PRO A 133 -3.13 -36.31 15.59
C PRO A 133 -2.11 -36.34 16.74
N LYS A 134 -2.48 -37.02 17.83
CA LYS A 134 -1.61 -37.29 18.98
C LYS A 134 -0.53 -38.30 18.55
N THR A 135 0.73 -37.90 18.55
CA THR A 135 1.86 -38.82 18.59
C THR A 135 2.69 -38.55 19.84
N LYS A 136 2.99 -39.64 20.55
CA LYS A 136 3.53 -39.74 21.91
C LYS A 136 4.99 -39.28 22.06
N GLN A 137 5.25 -38.62 23.20
CA GLN A 137 6.38 -38.74 24.14
C GLN A 137 7.83 -38.94 23.64
N ASN A 138 8.71 -38.00 24.03
CA ASN A 138 9.85 -38.20 24.95
C ASN A 138 10.42 -36.79 25.30
N ALA A 139 10.30 -36.31 26.55
CA ALA A 139 11.22 -36.47 27.68
C ALA A 139 12.47 -35.56 27.62
N GLY A 140 12.60 -34.61 28.55
CA GLY A 140 13.88 -33.96 28.90
C GLY A 140 13.82 -32.50 29.39
N SER A 141 14.11 -32.30 30.70
CA SER A 141 14.60 -31.09 31.42
C SER A 141 13.76 -29.79 31.40
N GLU A 142 13.10 -29.40 32.51
CA GLU A 142 13.63 -28.71 33.71
C GLU A 142 14.07 -27.25 33.48
N GLN A 143 13.30 -26.27 33.96
CA GLN A 143 13.67 -25.44 35.13
C GLN A 143 12.62 -24.34 35.41
N SER A 144 12.21 -24.27 36.68
CA SER A 144 11.34 -23.28 37.29
C SER A 144 12.19 -22.32 38.13
N PHE A 145 12.09 -21.02 37.92
CA PHE A 145 12.37 -19.93 38.88
C PHE A 145 11.66 -18.67 38.33
N GLY A 146 10.96 -17.80 39.05
CA GLY A 146 10.67 -17.63 40.46
C GLY A 146 9.74 -16.42 40.61
N ALA A 147 9.01 -16.35 41.72
CA ALA A 147 8.08 -15.29 42.04
C ALA A 147 8.79 -14.03 42.56
N GLY A 148 8.25 -12.85 42.22
CA GLY A 148 8.22 -11.66 43.08
C GLY A 148 9.40 -10.68 43.00
N SER A 149 9.12 -9.45 42.56
CA SER A 149 9.68 -8.23 43.17
C SER A 149 8.87 -6.98 42.78
N LYS A 150 8.20 -6.41 43.77
CA LYS A 150 7.82 -5.00 43.81
C LYS A 150 9.11 -4.20 44.02
N ALA A 151 9.44 -3.27 43.13
CA ALA A 151 10.34 -2.17 43.45
C ALA A 151 9.99 -0.95 42.58
N HIS A 152 9.66 0.12 43.28
CA HIS A 152 9.45 1.47 42.77
C HIS A 152 10.78 2.01 42.25
N GLY A 153 10.82 2.50 41.02
CA GLY A 153 12.01 3.12 40.44
C GLY A 153 11.67 3.81 39.12
N ASP A 154 11.44 5.12 39.20
CA ASP A 154 11.39 6.03 38.06
C ASP A 154 12.67 5.91 37.24
N ARG A 155 12.55 5.36 36.02
CA ARG A 155 13.46 5.61 34.89
C ARG A 155 12.66 5.56 33.60
N GLN A 156 12.48 6.75 33.01
CA GLN A 156 11.90 7.00 31.71
C GLN A 156 12.65 6.24 30.60
N SER A 157 11.95 5.30 29.96
CA SER A 157 11.98 4.91 28.53
C SER A 157 11.40 3.50 28.35
N GLY A 158 10.36 3.17 29.12
CA GLY A 158 9.77 1.84 29.11
C GLY A 158 8.90 1.63 27.88
N ASP A 159 9.23 0.57 27.15
CA ASP A 159 8.50 -0.12 26.08
C ASP A 159 7.00 -0.24 26.43
N TRP A 160 6.23 0.81 26.18
CA TRP A 160 4.82 0.85 26.53
C TRP A 160 4.03 0.02 25.51
N LYS A 161 3.25 -0.94 26.01
CA LYS A 161 2.31 -1.75 25.24
C LYS A 161 0.92 -1.65 25.87
N PRO A 162 -0.12 -1.39 25.08
CA PRO A 162 -1.49 -1.34 25.61
C PRO A 162 -1.92 -2.72 26.10
N GLY A 163 -2.75 -2.74 27.16
CA GLY A 163 -3.30 -3.99 27.69
C GLY A 163 -4.29 -4.67 26.72
N PRO A 164 -4.63 -5.96 26.91
CA PRO A 164 -5.57 -6.66 26.02
C PRO A 164 -7.01 -6.18 26.13
N GLY A 165 -7.35 -5.41 27.18
CA GLY A 165 -8.69 -4.88 27.43
C GLY A 165 -8.86 -3.43 26.96
N LYS A 166 -10.13 -3.01 26.80
CA LYS A 166 -10.48 -1.61 26.51
C LYS A 166 -10.22 -0.76 27.76
N SER A 167 -9.19 0.09 27.71
CA SER A 167 -8.81 1.01 28.78
C SER A 167 -8.84 2.43 28.23
N GLN A 168 -9.58 3.33 28.87
CA GLN A 168 -9.67 4.72 28.41
C GLN A 168 -8.30 5.41 28.45
N ALA A 169 -7.46 5.10 29.44
CA ALA A 169 -6.11 5.63 29.54
C ALA A 169 -5.21 5.17 28.37
N ASP A 170 -5.38 3.93 27.90
CA ASP A 170 -4.65 3.40 26.75
C ASP A 170 -5.18 4.00 25.43
N ILE A 171 -6.49 4.20 25.31
CA ILE A 171 -7.10 4.91 24.18
C ILE A 171 -6.54 6.33 24.07
N ASP A 172 -6.56 7.08 25.17
CA ASP A 172 -6.08 8.47 25.20
C ASP A 172 -4.57 8.54 24.90
N ARG A 173 -3.79 7.55 25.35
CA ARG A 173 -2.36 7.45 25.04
C ARG A 173 -2.12 7.13 23.56
N CYS A 174 -2.88 6.21 22.96
CA CYS A 174 -2.82 5.95 21.52
C CYS A 174 -3.20 7.18 20.69
N LEU A 175 -4.24 7.93 21.10
CA LEU A 175 -4.63 9.18 20.43
C LEU A 175 -3.50 10.21 20.48
N ARG A 176 -2.84 10.37 21.63
CA ARG A 176 -1.67 11.26 21.75
C ARG A 176 -0.49 10.83 20.87
N ILE A 177 -0.23 9.53 20.75
CA ILE A 177 0.80 8.99 19.85
C ILE A 177 0.50 9.35 18.39
N LEU A 178 -0.79 9.38 18.01
CA LEU A 178 -1.24 9.83 16.69
C LEU A 178 -1.42 11.35 16.58
N GLU A 179 -1.00 12.12 17.59
CA GLU A 179 -1.20 13.57 17.68
C GLU A 179 -2.67 14.01 17.52
N LEU A 180 -3.60 13.19 18.01
CA LEU A 180 -5.02 13.46 18.06
C LEU A 180 -5.45 13.94 19.45
N GLU A 181 -6.52 14.72 19.51
CA GLU A 181 -7.06 15.27 20.76
C GLU A 181 -7.71 14.15 21.60
N ALA A 182 -7.14 13.90 22.78
CA ALA A 182 -7.74 12.97 23.74
C ALA A 182 -9.10 13.51 24.22
N GLY A 183 -10.11 12.64 24.29
CA GLY A 183 -11.47 12.99 24.73
C GLY A 183 -12.44 13.38 23.62
N ARG A 184 -12.01 13.42 22.35
CA ARG A 184 -12.91 13.58 21.19
C ARG A 184 -13.21 12.23 20.54
N THR A 185 -14.42 12.06 20.02
CA THR A 185 -14.77 10.90 19.19
C THR A 185 -14.16 11.09 17.81
N HIS A 186 -13.08 10.37 17.52
CA HIS A 186 -12.45 10.37 16.20
C HIS A 186 -13.00 9.26 15.32
N THR A 187 -13.26 9.60 14.06
CA THR A 187 -13.67 8.59 13.07
C THR A 187 -12.48 7.69 12.69
N GLN A 188 -12.73 6.46 12.27
CA GLN A 188 -11.67 5.58 11.74
C GLN A 188 -10.87 6.23 10.61
N LYS A 189 -11.53 7.08 9.81
CA LYS A 189 -10.90 7.80 8.72
C LYS A 189 -9.86 8.81 9.25
N GLU A 190 -10.21 9.57 10.29
CA GLU A 190 -9.29 10.52 10.93
C GLU A 190 -8.08 9.83 11.57
N ILE A 191 -8.31 8.70 12.24
CA ILE A 191 -7.25 7.91 12.88
C ILE A 191 -6.26 7.39 11.84
N LYS A 192 -6.78 6.81 10.75
CA LYS A 192 -5.94 6.34 9.63
C LYS A 192 -5.18 7.49 8.97
N LYS A 193 -5.84 8.63 8.77
CA LYS A 193 -5.21 9.82 8.19
C LYS A 193 -4.06 10.35 9.06
N ALA A 194 -4.27 10.42 10.37
CA ALA A 194 -3.23 10.84 11.32
C ALA A 194 -2.06 9.86 11.34
N TYR A 195 -2.35 8.55 11.39
CA TYR A 195 -1.33 7.51 11.26
C TYR A 195 -0.53 7.66 9.97
N ARG A 196 -1.16 7.77 8.80
CA ARG A 196 -0.47 7.95 7.50
C ARG A 196 0.48 9.13 7.52
N ARG A 197 0.01 10.29 8.00
CA ARG A 197 0.82 11.51 8.07
C ARG A 197 2.10 11.28 8.89
N LEU A 198 1.97 10.65 10.06
CA LEU A 198 3.09 10.41 10.96
C LEU A 198 4.00 9.28 10.49
N ALA A 199 3.41 8.22 9.94
CA ALA A 199 4.12 7.11 9.33
C ALA A 199 5.01 7.59 8.17
N MET A 200 4.50 8.51 7.33
CA MET A 200 5.26 9.16 6.26
C MET A 200 6.41 10.06 6.74
N ILE A 201 6.47 10.42 8.02
CA ILE A 201 7.54 11.24 8.60
C ILE A 201 8.57 10.34 9.30
N HIS A 202 8.08 9.34 10.03
CA HIS A 202 8.88 8.49 10.91
C HIS A 202 9.28 7.14 10.30
N HIS A 203 8.89 6.82 9.06
CA HIS A 203 9.26 5.56 8.41
C HIS A 203 10.79 5.34 8.42
N PRO A 204 11.29 4.14 8.78
CA PRO A 204 12.73 3.87 8.92
C PRO A 204 13.56 4.13 7.64
N ASP A 205 12.94 4.01 6.47
CA ASP A 205 13.59 4.30 5.18
C ASP A 205 13.76 5.80 4.86
N LEU A 206 13.32 6.69 5.75
CA LEU A 206 13.44 8.14 5.59
C LEU A 206 14.59 8.69 6.42
N PRO A 207 15.23 9.80 5.98
CA PRO A 207 16.34 10.41 6.72
C PRO A 207 15.92 10.93 8.11
N THR A 208 14.64 11.22 8.31
CA THR A 208 14.04 11.61 9.61
C THR A 208 13.38 10.43 10.33
N GLY A 209 13.57 9.21 9.80
CA GLY A 209 12.92 8.00 10.24
C GLY A 209 13.38 7.52 11.61
N SER A 210 12.45 6.95 12.37
CA SER A 210 12.75 6.23 13.62
C SER A 210 11.91 4.96 13.65
N HIS A 211 12.59 3.82 13.61
CA HIS A 211 11.92 2.50 13.66
C HIS A 211 11.05 2.37 14.92
N ASP A 212 11.54 2.85 16.05
CA ASP A 212 10.82 2.77 17.33
C ASP A 212 9.56 3.66 17.34
N ALA A 213 9.62 4.84 16.69
CA ALA A 213 8.44 5.69 16.51
C ALA A 213 7.42 5.04 15.56
N PHE A 214 7.89 4.43 14.47
CA PHE A 214 7.04 3.74 13.50
C PHE A 214 6.27 2.58 14.14
N VAL A 215 6.95 1.75 14.93
CA VAL A 215 6.31 0.63 15.66
C VAL A 215 5.26 1.13 16.65
N LYS A 216 5.53 2.23 17.38
CA LYS A 216 4.54 2.84 18.29
C LYS A 216 3.30 3.35 17.57
N LEU A 217 3.47 3.95 16.39
CA LEU A 217 2.35 4.37 15.54
C LEU A 217 1.50 3.18 15.11
N GLY A 218 2.13 2.08 14.68
CA GLY A 218 1.44 0.85 14.29
C GLY A 218 0.65 0.24 15.46
N MET A 219 1.26 0.14 16.66
CA MET A 219 0.57 -0.34 17.86
C MET A 219 -0.62 0.54 18.25
N ALA A 220 -0.49 1.87 18.14
CA ALA A 220 -1.56 2.80 18.45
C ALA A 220 -2.74 2.63 17.48
N LEU A 221 -2.46 2.49 16.18
CA LEU A 221 -3.47 2.24 15.16
C LEU A 221 -4.21 0.91 15.42
N ASP A 222 -3.48 -0.17 15.68
CA ASP A 222 -4.04 -1.51 15.92
C ASP A 222 -4.98 -1.51 17.13
N TYR A 223 -4.55 -0.90 18.23
CA TYR A 223 -5.35 -0.80 19.44
C TYR A 223 -6.64 0.01 19.23
N LEU A 224 -6.54 1.19 18.59
CA LEU A 224 -7.69 2.06 18.37
C LEU A 224 -8.70 1.43 17.38
N THR A 225 -8.21 0.80 16.31
CA THR A 225 -9.08 0.12 15.35
C THR A 225 -9.82 -1.05 15.98
N LYS A 226 -9.19 -1.81 16.88
CA LYS A 226 -9.83 -2.91 17.61
C LYS A 226 -10.89 -2.45 18.61
N HIS A 227 -10.66 -1.34 19.33
CA HIS A 227 -11.52 -0.93 20.46
C HIS A 227 -12.52 0.19 20.15
N MET A 228 -12.38 0.87 19.00
CA MET A 228 -13.31 1.90 18.52
C MET A 228 -14.13 1.46 17.30
N ALA A 229 -13.99 0.21 16.83
CA ALA A 229 -14.86 -0.39 15.81
C ALA A 229 -16.14 -1.04 16.38
N ALA A 230 -16.38 -0.93 17.69
CA ALA A 230 -17.55 -1.46 18.40
C ALA A 230 -18.49 -0.34 18.84
#